data_AF-X0VV46-F1
#
_entry.id   AF-X0VV46-F1
#
_cell.length_a   1.000
_cell.length_b   1.000
_cell.length_c   1.000
_cell.angle_alpha   90.00
_cell.angle_beta   90.00
_cell.angle_gamma   90.00
#
_symmetry.space_group_name_H-M   'P 1'
#
loop_
_entity.id
_entity.type
_entity.pdbx_description
1 polymer ?
#
loop_
_entity_poly.entity_id
_entity_poly.type
_entity_poly.pdbx_seq_one_letter_code
_entity_poly.pdbx_strand_id
1 'polypeptide(L)'
;MSHKRKSLTRRDFLRGTLGVTVGTSLIGTKWLKARGKASGSSLVTLVRDKGAMDASNNVNPEVLKTMLDQTLFKLTGKKTTKDAWLSLVKPEDTIGLVPTPHLNPTHQEVVDAVKSSLIDAGIPEEKILNAQGGPDKPKTCTALIALPALKA
;
A
#
# COMPACT_ATOMS: atom_id res chain seq x y z
N MET A 1 -29.22 29.79 -12.59
CA MET A 1 -28.49 28.83 -13.45
C MET A 1 -27.38 28.19 -12.62
N SER A 2 -27.36 26.87 -12.47
CA SER A 2 -26.39 26.16 -11.62
C SER A 2 -25.15 25.76 -12.43
N HIS A 3 -23.98 26.30 -12.08
CA HIS A 3 -22.71 25.91 -12.67
C HIS A 3 -22.25 24.56 -12.11
N LYS A 4 -22.51 23.47 -12.85
CA LYS A 4 -21.80 22.19 -12.65
C LYS A 4 -20.32 22.40 -12.99
N ARG A 5 -19.44 22.44 -11.99
CA ARG A 5 -17.99 22.26 -12.21
C ARG A 5 -17.77 20.86 -12.76
N LYS A 6 -17.34 20.74 -14.01
CA LYS A 6 -16.89 19.46 -14.58
C LYS A 6 -15.56 19.11 -13.93
N SER A 7 -15.56 18.12 -13.03
CA SER A 7 -14.33 17.54 -12.50
C SER A 7 -13.61 16.76 -13.60
N LEU A 8 -12.37 17.12 -13.91
CA LEU A 8 -11.52 16.31 -14.78
C LEU A 8 -11.26 14.96 -14.12
N THR A 9 -11.65 13.87 -14.78
CA THR A 9 -11.37 12.52 -14.26
C THR A 9 -10.00 12.04 -14.75
N ARG A 10 -9.39 11.07 -14.04
CA ARG A 10 -8.12 10.45 -14.46
C ARG A 10 -8.18 9.89 -15.90
N ARG A 11 -9.36 9.42 -16.32
CA ARG A 11 -9.62 8.91 -17.66
C ARG A 11 -9.68 10.03 -18.70
N ASP A 12 -10.20 11.20 -18.34
CA ASP A 12 -10.21 12.37 -19.23
C ASP A 12 -8.79 12.89 -19.46
N PHE A 13 -7.94 12.84 -18.43
CA PHE A 13 -6.51 13.17 -18.54
C PHE A 13 -5.77 12.21 -19.49
N LEU A 14 -6.01 10.89 -19.36
CA LEU A 14 -5.43 9.88 -20.25
C LEU A 14 -5.93 9.98 -21.70
N ARG A 15 -7.20 10.36 -21.90
CA ARG A 15 -7.75 10.60 -23.25
C ARG A 15 -7.18 11.87 -23.88
N GLY A 16 -6.96 12.93 -23.08
CA GLY A 16 -6.40 14.19 -23.57
C GLY A 16 -4.94 14.11 -24.02
N THR A 17 -4.17 13.14 -23.52
CA THR A 17 -2.74 12.99 -23.85
C THR A 17 -2.47 12.23 -25.16
N LEU A 18 -3.46 11.52 -25.72
CA LEU A 18 -3.30 10.77 -26.98
C LEU A 18 -3.56 11.62 -28.24
N GLY A 19 -4.06 12.86 -28.11
CA GLY A 19 -4.51 13.68 -29.24
C GLY A 19 -3.53 14.72 -29.80
N VAL A 20 -2.32 14.88 -29.25
CA VAL A 20 -1.44 16.05 -29.54
C VAL A 20 -0.23 15.72 -30.45
N THR A 21 -0.06 14.49 -30.91
CA THR A 21 1.23 14.04 -31.50
C THR A 21 1.44 14.27 -33.01
N VAL A 22 0.63 15.04 -33.74
CA VAL A 22 0.84 15.19 -35.21
C VAL A 22 1.21 16.62 -35.69
N GLY A 23 1.35 17.62 -34.81
CA GLY A 23 1.34 19.02 -35.26
C GLY A 23 2.47 19.99 -34.87
N THR A 24 3.62 19.58 -34.32
CA THR A 24 4.60 20.56 -33.75
C THR A 24 6.06 20.33 -34.14
N SER A 25 6.34 20.10 -35.42
CA SER A 25 7.71 19.94 -35.92
C SER A 25 8.52 21.24 -36.05
N LEU A 26 8.06 22.39 -35.53
CA LEU A 26 8.76 23.69 -35.72
C LEU A 26 9.06 24.50 -34.45
N ILE A 27 8.92 23.93 -33.24
CA ILE A 27 9.27 24.64 -32.01
C ILE A 27 10.31 23.84 -31.21
N GLY A 28 11.58 24.09 -31.52
CA GLY A 28 12.71 24.01 -30.58
C GLY A 28 13.03 22.65 -29.94
N THR A 29 14.30 22.25 -30.07
CA THR A 29 14.96 21.12 -29.40
C THR A 29 14.90 21.14 -27.85
N LYS A 30 14.26 22.15 -27.23
CA LYS A 30 14.02 22.21 -25.77
C LYS A 30 12.94 21.22 -25.29
N TRP A 31 11.94 20.87 -26.12
CA TRP A 31 10.92 19.88 -25.71
C TRP A 31 11.50 18.46 -25.62
N LEU A 32 12.49 18.12 -26.44
CA LEU A 32 13.20 16.84 -26.35
C LEU A 32 13.94 16.68 -25.01
N LYS A 33 14.44 17.78 -24.41
CA LYS A 33 15.01 17.77 -23.05
C LYS A 33 13.96 17.66 -21.93
N ALA A 34 12.69 17.93 -22.24
CA ALA A 34 11.56 17.71 -21.33
C ALA A 34 10.98 16.28 -21.42
N ARG A 35 11.67 15.36 -22.11
CA ARG A 35 11.47 13.92 -21.88
C ARG A 35 12.03 13.63 -20.48
N GLY A 36 11.19 13.85 -19.47
CA GLY A 36 11.49 13.53 -18.08
C GLY A 36 12.11 12.12 -18.01
N LYS A 37 13.14 11.99 -17.17
CA LYS A 37 13.81 10.72 -16.85
C LYS A 37 12.76 9.61 -16.85
N ALA A 38 12.94 8.57 -17.67
CA ALA A 38 12.01 7.45 -17.73
C ALA A 38 11.68 7.06 -16.29
N SER A 39 10.39 7.13 -15.93
CA SER A 39 9.94 6.83 -14.57
C SER A 39 10.54 5.48 -14.20
N GLY A 40 11.32 5.43 -13.13
CA GLY A 40 11.93 4.20 -12.67
C GLY A 40 10.87 3.10 -12.50
N SER A 41 11.26 1.84 -12.65
CA SER A 41 10.36 0.72 -12.37
C SER A 41 9.89 0.77 -10.92
N SER A 42 8.61 0.49 -10.67
CA SER A 42 8.10 0.31 -9.31
C SER A 42 8.58 -1.01 -8.72
N LEU A 43 8.87 -1.03 -7.41
CA LEU A 43 9.17 -2.27 -6.69
C LEU A 43 7.85 -2.97 -6.33
N VAL A 44 7.72 -4.23 -6.75
CA VAL A 44 6.59 -5.10 -6.38
C VAL A 44 7.16 -6.39 -5.79
N THR A 45 6.81 -6.67 -4.53
CA THR A 45 7.22 -7.88 -3.83
C THR A 45 6.04 -8.84 -3.72
N LEU A 46 6.30 -10.12 -4.02
CA LEU A 46 5.33 -11.19 -3.91
C LEU A 46 5.93 -12.34 -3.09
N VAL A 47 5.28 -12.63 -1.97
CA VAL A 47 5.62 -13.75 -1.10
C VAL A 47 4.43 -14.71 -1.11
N ARG A 48 4.71 -15.99 -1.31
CA ARG A 48 3.72 -17.06 -1.36
C ARG A 48 4.26 -18.27 -0.61
N ASP A 49 3.40 -18.89 0.17
CA ASP A 49 3.67 -20.17 0.81
C ASP A 49 2.39 -21.03 0.73
N LYS A 50 2.53 -22.29 0.32
CA LYS A 50 1.38 -23.21 0.20
C LYS A 50 0.84 -23.63 1.56
N GLY A 51 1.65 -23.54 2.61
CA GLY A 51 1.25 -23.80 3.99
C GLY A 51 0.62 -22.60 4.68
N ALA A 52 0.46 -21.45 3.99
CA ALA A 52 -0.12 -20.26 4.59
C ALA A 52 -1.59 -20.43 4.98
N MET A 53 -2.32 -21.23 4.21
CA MET A 53 -3.70 -21.61 4.48
C MET A 53 -3.91 -23.08 4.13
N ASP A 54 -4.74 -23.76 4.91
CA ASP A 54 -5.21 -25.11 4.57
C ASP A 54 -6.36 -25.08 3.54
N ALA A 55 -6.86 -26.27 3.17
CA ALA A 55 -7.97 -26.41 2.22
C ALA A 55 -9.29 -25.80 2.72
N SER A 56 -9.40 -25.53 4.02
CA SER A 56 -10.56 -24.88 4.64
C SER A 56 -10.35 -23.37 4.85
N ASN A 57 -9.26 -22.80 4.31
CA ASN A 57 -8.82 -21.42 4.50
C ASN A 57 -8.45 -21.06 5.96
N ASN A 58 -8.15 -22.05 6.80
CA ASN A 58 -7.58 -21.75 8.11
C ASN A 58 -6.14 -21.30 7.92
N VAL A 59 -5.79 -20.15 8.51
CA VAL A 59 -4.45 -19.57 8.38
C VAL A 59 -3.48 -20.29 9.30
N ASN A 60 -2.28 -20.60 8.81
CA ASN A 60 -1.16 -21.01 9.65
C ASN A 60 -0.38 -19.77 10.14
N PRO A 61 -0.43 -19.42 11.43
CA PRO A 61 0.20 -18.19 11.94
C PRO A 61 1.73 -18.18 11.81
N GLU A 62 2.39 -19.32 11.95
CA GLU A 62 3.85 -19.42 11.87
C GLU A 62 4.36 -19.16 10.45
N VAL A 63 3.66 -19.76 9.47
CA VAL A 63 3.95 -19.52 8.05
C VAL A 63 3.63 -18.08 7.68
N LEU A 64 2.48 -17.56 8.12
CA LEU A 64 2.08 -16.17 7.89
C LEU A 64 3.12 -15.17 8.44
N LYS A 65 3.62 -15.41 9.66
CA LYS A 65 4.68 -14.58 10.25
C LYS A 65 5.94 -14.61 9.38
N THR A 66 6.36 -15.79 8.93
CA THR A 66 7.51 -15.94 8.04
C THR A 66 7.31 -15.19 6.72
N MET A 67 6.10 -15.24 6.16
CA MET A 67 5.75 -14.49 4.95
C MET A 67 5.80 -12.97 5.14
N LEU A 68 5.33 -12.48 6.30
CA LEU A 68 5.39 -11.07 6.65
C LEU A 68 6.84 -10.59 6.79
N ASP A 69 7.68 -11.35 7.49
CA ASP A 69 9.10 -11.04 7.68
C ASP A 69 9.82 -10.96 6.31
N GLN A 70 9.60 -11.94 5.43
CA GLN A 70 10.13 -11.92 4.06
C GLN A 70 9.63 -10.72 3.24
N THR A 71 8.36 -10.35 3.41
CA THR A 71 7.76 -9.20 2.71
C THR A 71 8.46 -7.91 3.13
N LEU A 72 8.67 -7.72 4.43
CA LEU A 72 9.36 -6.56 4.99
C LEU A 72 10.80 -6.47 4.50
N PHE A 73 11.55 -7.57 4.51
CA PHE A 73 12.96 -7.58 4.07
C PHE A 73 13.11 -7.28 2.58
N LYS A 74 12.25 -7.89 1.74
CA LYS A 74 12.28 -7.67 0.29
C LYS A 74 11.82 -6.25 -0.08
N LEU A 75 10.82 -5.70 0.61
CA LEU A 75 10.30 -4.37 0.33
C LEU A 75 11.26 -3.26 0.76
N THR A 76 11.94 -3.43 1.90
CA THR A 76 12.73 -2.36 2.52
C THR A 76 14.25 -2.54 2.36
N GLY A 77 14.71 -3.74 1.99
CA GLY A 77 16.12 -4.12 1.96
C GLY A 77 16.77 -4.24 3.35
N LYS A 78 15.98 -4.16 4.43
CA LYS A 78 16.47 -4.29 5.81
C LYS A 78 16.61 -5.76 6.23
N LYS A 79 17.43 -6.00 7.25
CA LYS A 79 17.74 -7.35 7.77
C LYS A 79 16.95 -7.75 9.01
N THR A 80 16.27 -6.78 9.63
CA THR A 80 15.45 -7.01 10.83
C THR A 80 14.06 -6.41 10.61
N THR A 81 13.04 -7.00 11.24
CA THR A 81 11.65 -6.55 11.11
C THR A 81 11.48 -5.16 11.71
N LYS A 82 12.17 -4.91 12.83
CA LYS A 82 12.25 -3.59 13.47
C LYS A 82 12.79 -2.53 12.53
N ASP A 83 13.96 -2.74 11.93
CA ASP A 83 14.55 -1.75 11.01
C ASP A 83 13.68 -1.56 9.75
N ALA A 84 13.01 -2.62 9.29
CA ALA A 84 12.08 -2.55 8.17
C ALA A 84 10.87 -1.66 8.50
N TRP A 85 10.19 -1.92 9.62
CA TRP A 85 9.06 -1.10 10.05
C TRP A 85 9.47 0.34 10.30
N LEU A 86 10.56 0.58 11.03
CA LEU A 86 11.05 1.93 11.32
C LEU A 86 11.56 2.68 10.09
N SER A 87 11.74 2.00 8.95
CA SER A 87 12.00 2.65 7.65
C SER A 87 10.73 3.09 6.92
N LEU A 88 9.56 2.56 7.31
CA LEU A 88 8.25 2.85 6.71
C LEU A 88 7.39 3.78 7.58
N VAL A 89 7.49 3.66 8.90
CA VAL A 89 6.72 4.40 9.90
C VAL A 89 7.63 4.85 11.05
N LYS A 90 7.19 5.83 11.83
CA LYS A 90 7.91 6.37 13.00
C LYS A 90 7.23 5.94 14.30
N PRO A 91 7.95 5.83 15.43
CA PRO A 91 7.35 5.57 16.75
C PRO A 91 6.29 6.61 17.17
N GLU A 92 6.38 7.81 16.62
CA GLU A 92 5.45 8.89 16.89
C GLU A 92 4.12 8.74 16.14
N ASP A 93 4.10 7.98 15.04
CA ASP A 93 2.94 7.84 14.16
C ASP A 93 1.75 7.17 14.83
N THR A 94 0.55 7.65 14.52
CA THR A 94 -0.70 6.91 14.74
C THR A 94 -0.97 6.08 13.50
N ILE A 95 -0.84 4.76 13.62
CA ILE A 95 -0.94 3.81 12.51
C ILE A 95 -2.37 3.28 12.40
N GLY A 96 -3.01 3.52 11.26
CA GLY A 96 -4.31 2.96 10.93
C GLY A 96 -4.19 1.67 10.12
N LEU A 97 -4.62 0.54 10.70
CA LEU A 97 -4.80 -0.71 9.98
C LEU A 97 -6.13 -0.69 9.23
N VAL A 98 -6.09 -1.03 7.95
CA VAL A 98 -7.25 -0.98 7.04
C VAL A 98 -7.54 -2.38 6.50
N PRO A 99 -8.13 -3.28 7.31
CA PRO A 99 -8.60 -4.58 6.83
C PRO A 99 -9.81 -4.43 5.91
N THR A 100 -10.03 -5.42 5.04
CA THR A 100 -11.23 -5.48 4.18
C THR A 100 -12.29 -6.34 4.87
N PRO A 101 -13.51 -5.83 5.13
CA PRO A 101 -14.55 -6.60 5.84
C PRO A 101 -15.55 -7.34 4.94
N HIS A 102 -15.58 -7.02 3.64
CA HIS A 102 -16.62 -7.51 2.72
C HIS A 102 -16.02 -8.24 1.52
N LEU A 103 -16.78 -9.15 0.92
CA LEU A 103 -16.45 -10.00 -0.24
C LEU A 103 -15.29 -10.96 0.00
N ASN A 104 -14.09 -10.44 0.24
CA ASN A 104 -12.91 -11.21 0.61
C ASN A 104 -12.37 -10.65 1.93
N PRO A 105 -12.95 -11.05 3.07
CA PRO A 105 -12.57 -10.52 4.37
C PRO A 105 -11.12 -10.81 4.70
N THR A 106 -10.43 -9.83 5.26
CA THR A 106 -9.08 -10.03 5.80
C THR A 106 -9.18 -10.96 7.01
N HIS A 107 -8.46 -12.07 6.95
CA HIS A 107 -8.29 -12.99 8.08
C HIS A 107 -7.73 -12.24 9.30
N GLN A 108 -8.27 -12.51 10.48
CA GLN A 108 -7.91 -11.81 11.70
C GLN A 108 -6.43 -12.02 12.04
N GLU A 109 -5.89 -13.19 11.72
CA GLU A 109 -4.49 -13.56 11.86
C GLU A 109 -3.55 -12.62 11.09
N VAL A 110 -3.99 -12.07 9.95
CA VAL A 110 -3.20 -11.06 9.20
C VAL A 110 -3.15 -9.74 9.96
N VAL A 111 -4.28 -9.32 10.52
CA VAL A 111 -4.36 -8.09 11.33
C VAL A 111 -3.49 -8.24 12.58
N ASP A 112 -3.59 -9.38 13.26
CA ASP A 112 -2.86 -9.67 14.49
C ASP A 112 -1.35 -9.81 14.23
N ALA A 113 -0.95 -10.48 13.15
CA ALA A 113 0.46 -10.61 12.77
C ALA A 113 1.11 -9.25 12.48
N VAL A 114 0.42 -8.37 11.74
CA VAL A 114 0.94 -7.02 11.46
C VAL A 114 0.97 -6.17 12.73
N LYS A 115 -0.10 -6.19 13.53
CA LYS A 115 -0.15 -5.47 14.81
C LYS A 115 0.97 -5.90 15.74
N SER A 116 1.17 -7.20 15.92
CA SER A 116 2.22 -7.76 16.78
C SER A 116 3.61 -7.38 16.27
N SER A 117 3.85 -7.49 14.96
CA SER A 117 5.13 -7.13 14.34
C SER A 117 5.48 -5.63 14.49
N LEU A 118 4.48 -4.74 14.48
CA LEU A 118 4.65 -3.31 14.75
C LEU A 118 4.97 -3.04 16.23
N ILE A 119 4.30 -3.74 17.16
CA ILE A 119 4.57 -3.65 18.59
C ILE A 119 6.01 -4.11 18.89
N ASP A 120 6.44 -5.23 18.31
CA ASP A 120 7.80 -5.76 18.43
C ASP A 120 8.86 -4.79 17.87
N ALA A 121 8.49 -3.95 16.89
CA ALA A 121 9.35 -2.90 16.35
C ALA A 121 9.47 -1.68 17.27
N GLY A 122 8.66 -1.61 18.34
CA GLY A 122 8.63 -0.52 19.32
C GLY A 122 7.55 0.53 19.08
N ILE A 123 6.54 0.24 18.25
CA ILE A 123 5.37 1.10 18.12
C ILE A 123 4.41 0.85 19.30
N PRO A 124 4.00 1.87 20.06
CA PRO A 124 3.05 1.69 21.16
C PRO A 124 1.71 1.15 20.66
N GLU A 125 1.14 0.17 21.38
CA GLU A 125 -0.10 -0.49 20.97
C GLU A 125 -1.27 0.49 20.84
N GLU A 126 -1.35 1.48 21.72
CA GLU A 126 -2.38 2.53 21.73
C GLU A 126 -2.34 3.43 20.49
N LYS A 127 -1.24 3.40 19.73
CA LYS A 127 -1.11 4.12 18.46
C LYS A 127 -1.49 3.29 17.24
N ILE A 128 -1.82 2.01 17.42
CA ILE A 128 -2.21 1.12 16.32
C ILE A 128 -3.73 0.94 16.34
N LEU A 129 -4.41 1.59 15.41
CA LEU A 129 -5.87 1.72 15.39
C LEU A 129 -6.49 0.94 14.23
N ASN A 130 -7.72 0.47 14.40
CA ASN A 130 -8.54 0.04 13.26
C ASN A 130 -9.11 1.26 12.53
N ALA A 131 -8.59 1.54 11.34
CA ALA A 131 -8.98 2.67 10.51
C ALA A 131 -10.05 2.31 9.45
N GLN A 132 -10.54 1.06 9.41
CA GLN A 132 -11.58 0.63 8.48
C GLN A 132 -12.99 0.99 8.97
N GLY A 133 -13.87 1.37 8.05
CA GLY A 133 -15.31 1.52 8.30
C GLY A 133 -15.85 2.95 8.25
N GLY A 134 -15.12 3.89 7.64
CA GLY A 134 -15.61 5.24 7.36
C GLY A 134 -14.49 6.25 7.14
N PRO A 135 -14.77 7.41 6.53
CA PRO A 135 -13.78 8.44 6.25
C PRO A 135 -13.25 9.16 7.50
N ASP A 136 -13.96 9.06 8.64
CA ASP A 136 -13.55 9.73 9.88
C ASP A 136 -12.46 8.98 10.64
N LYS A 137 -12.47 7.64 10.60
CA LYS A 137 -11.50 6.81 11.32
C LYS A 137 -10.04 7.05 10.92
N PRO A 138 -9.67 7.20 9.63
CA PRO A 138 -8.29 7.48 9.27
C PRO A 138 -7.86 8.94 9.55
N LYS A 139 -8.76 9.86 9.93
CA LYS A 139 -8.42 11.28 10.11
C LYS A 139 -7.36 11.53 11.19
N THR A 140 -7.33 10.68 12.21
CA THR A 140 -6.37 10.76 13.32
C THR A 140 -5.08 9.98 13.04
N CYS A 141 -5.03 9.22 11.95
CA CYS A 141 -3.88 8.39 11.59
C CYS A 141 -2.88 9.20 10.76
N THR A 142 -1.58 9.10 11.06
CA THR A 142 -0.50 9.70 10.27
C THR A 142 0.07 8.73 9.23
N ALA A 143 -0.17 7.44 9.42
CA ALA A 143 0.18 6.38 8.47
C ALA A 143 -0.98 5.38 8.34
N LEU A 144 -1.16 4.81 7.15
CA LEU A 144 -2.17 3.80 6.88
C LEU A 144 -1.52 2.56 6.26
N ILE A 145 -1.90 1.39 6.76
CA ILE A 145 -1.48 0.10 6.23
C ILE A 145 -2.72 -0.65 5.74
N ALA A 146 -2.80 -0.82 4.42
CA ALA A 146 -3.85 -1.61 3.80
C ALA A 146 -3.58 -3.10 3.99
N LEU A 147 -4.56 -3.83 4.51
CA LEU A 147 -4.44 -5.25 4.80
C LEU A 147 -5.45 -6.02 3.93
N PRO A 148 -5.09 -6.42 2.71
CA PRO A 148 -5.95 -7.27 1.90
C PRO A 148 -5.97 -8.71 2.46
N ALA A 149 -7.02 -9.45 2.15
CA ALA A 149 -7.08 -10.88 2.46
C ALA A 149 -5.98 -11.68 1.76
N LEU A 150 -5.54 -12.76 2.44
CA LEU A 150 -4.76 -13.83 1.86
C LEU A 150 -5.48 -14.43 0.65
N LYS A 151 -4.69 -14.98 -0.27
CA LYS A 151 -5.16 -15.55 -1.52
C LYS A 151 -4.69 -17.00 -1.55
N ALA A 152 -5.66 -17.91 -1.68
CA ALA A 152 -5.43 -19.31 -1.96
C ALA A 152 -4.96 -19.50 -3.42
#